data_AF-A0A932R1U7-F1
#
_entry.id   AF-A0A932R1U7-F1
#
_cell.length_a   1.000
_cell.length_b   1.000
_cell.length_c   1.000
_cell.angle_alpha   90.00
_cell.angle_beta   90.00
_cell.angle_gamma   90.00
#
_symmetry.space_group_name_H-M   'P 1'
#
loop_
_entity.id
_entity.type
_entity.pdbx_description
1 polymer ?
#
loop_
_entity_poly.entity_id
_entity_poly.type
_entity_poly.pdbx_seq_one_letter_code
_entity_poly.pdbx_strand_id
1 'polypeptide(L)'
;MNNENFISEFCEEILSEIGVTATDEDIFNKIKTTLEDRVNSRLFLEIINLLTPEQAAKLTEELNIKNPEPAKLFERLAVEIPNFQGLVAQILTHLHNELISDLTAIKA
;
A
#
# COMPACT_ATOMS: atom_id res chain seq x y z
N MET A 1 -2.85 15.95 5.90
CA MET A 1 -1.98 14.89 5.33
C MET A 1 -2.49 14.66 3.92
N ASN A 2 -1.68 14.94 2.90
CA ASN A 2 -2.00 14.47 1.55
C ASN A 2 -1.83 12.94 1.58
N ASN A 3 -2.92 12.20 1.36
CA ASN A 3 -2.90 10.73 1.32
C ASN A 3 -2.01 10.17 0.19
N GLU A 4 -1.54 11.02 -0.72
CA GLU A 4 -0.75 10.62 -1.89
C GLU A 4 0.71 10.23 -1.55
N ASN A 5 1.23 10.55 -0.37
CA ASN A 5 2.67 10.36 -0.08
C ASN A 5 3.03 9.29 0.97
N PHE A 6 2.08 8.73 1.72
CA PHE A 6 2.45 7.83 2.83
C PHE A 6 3.03 6.49 2.34
N ILE A 7 2.58 5.98 1.18
CA ILE A 7 3.11 4.73 0.60
C ILE A 7 4.53 4.95 0.08
N SER A 8 4.78 6.10 -0.55
CA SER A 8 6.11 6.51 -0.97
C SER A 8 7.07 6.63 0.23
N GLU A 9 6.64 7.31 1.30
CA GLU A 9 7.42 7.45 2.54
C GLU A 9 7.71 6.08 3.18
N PHE A 10 6.71 5.20 3.25
CA PHE A 10 6.87 3.82 3.74
C PHE A 10 7.88 3.01 2.91
N CYS A 11 7.81 3.12 1.58
CA CYS A 11 8.73 2.42 0.68
C CYS A 11 10.17 2.96 0.82
N GLU A 12 10.34 4.27 0.97
CA GLU A 12 11.65 4.88 1.23
C GLU A 12 12.26 4.42 2.55
N GLU A 13 11.44 4.30 3.61
CA GLU A 13 11.87 3.77 4.91
C GLU A 13 12.38 2.33 4.79
N ILE A 14 11.61 1.44 4.13
CA ILE A 14 12.03 0.05 3.88
C ILE A 14 13.35 0.00 3.10
N LEU A 15 13.47 0.77 2.01
CA LEU A 15 14.67 0.79 1.19
C LEU A 15 15.90 1.28 1.98
N SER A 16 15.71 2.29 2.82
CA SER A 16 16.75 2.79 3.73
C SER A 16 17.17 1.73 4.74
N GLU A 17 16.22 1.03 5.36
CA GLU A 17 16.50 -0.02 6.36
C GLU A 17 17.31 -1.19 5.79
N ILE A 18 17.03 -1.61 4.55
CA ILE A 18 17.80 -2.69 3.89
C ILE A 18 19.11 -2.18 3.25
N GLY A 19 19.42 -0.89 3.39
CA GLY A 19 20.64 -0.25 2.89
C GLY A 19 20.66 -0.06 1.37
N VAL A 20 19.50 0.11 0.74
CA VAL A 20 19.38 0.57 -0.66
C VAL A 20 19.36 2.09 -0.65
N THR A 21 20.50 2.70 -0.93
CA THR A 21 20.65 4.15 -1.03
C THR A 21 20.54 4.63 -2.47
N ALA A 22 20.08 5.86 -2.68
CA ALA A 22 19.91 6.53 -3.98
C ALA A 22 21.23 6.89 -4.68
N THR A 23 22.21 5.99 -4.65
CA THR A 23 23.52 6.11 -5.31
C THR A 23 23.38 6.09 -6.84
N ASP A 24 22.34 5.41 -7.34
CA ASP A 24 21.84 5.47 -8.71
C ASP A 24 20.34 5.77 -8.64
N GLU A 25 19.96 6.98 -9.04
CA GLU A 25 18.60 7.52 -8.90
C GLU A 25 17.60 6.76 -9.78
N ASP A 26 17.99 6.32 -10.97
CA ASP A 26 17.12 5.58 -11.89
C ASP A 26 16.82 4.18 -11.35
N ILE A 27 17.85 3.49 -10.83
CA ILE A 27 17.68 2.18 -10.21
C ILE A 27 16.84 2.29 -8.93
N PHE A 28 17.13 3.29 -8.10
CA PHE A 28 16.37 3.54 -6.88
C PHE A 28 14.89 3.78 -7.18
N ASN A 29 14.59 4.68 -8.12
CA ASN A 29 13.21 4.99 -8.51
C ASN A 29 12.49 3.75 -9.08
N LYS A 30 13.17 2.93 -9.87
CA LYS A 30 12.58 1.69 -10.41
C LYS A 30 12.24 0.68 -9.31
N ILE A 31 13.13 0.49 -8.34
CA ILE A 31 12.89 -0.40 -7.19
C ILE A 31 11.76 0.17 -6.34
N LYS A 32 11.78 1.48 -6.07
CA LYS A 32 10.74 2.19 -5.31
C LYS A 32 9.37 2.02 -5.95
N THR A 33 9.21 2.31 -7.25
CA THR A 33 7.93 2.11 -7.96
C THR A 33 7.45 0.66 -7.87
N THR A 34 8.35 -0.32 -8.03
CA THR A 34 7.99 -1.74 -7.91
C THR A 34 7.52 -2.09 -6.49
N LEU A 35 8.15 -1.50 -5.47
CA LEU A 35 7.78 -1.71 -4.08
C LEU A 35 6.42 -1.04 -3.77
N GLU A 36 6.22 0.18 -4.25
CA GLU A 36 4.96 0.93 -4.14
C GLU A 36 3.79 0.16 -4.76
N ASP A 37 3.98 -0.42 -5.95
CA ASP A 37 2.96 -1.23 -6.61
C ASP A 37 2.60 -2.49 -5.81
N ARG A 38 3.60 -3.18 -5.22
CA ARG A 38 3.38 -4.34 -4.35
C ARG A 38 2.64 -3.96 -3.08
N VAL A 39 3.07 -2.88 -2.41
CA VAL A 39 2.43 -2.37 -1.19
C VAL A 39 0.99 -1.95 -1.50
N ASN A 40 0.76 -1.16 -2.55
CA ASN A 40 -0.59 -0.75 -2.99
C ASN A 40 -1.49 -1.96 -3.24
N SER A 41 -1.02 -2.93 -4.02
CA SER A 41 -1.79 -4.12 -4.36
C SER A 41 -2.15 -4.92 -3.12
N ARG A 42 -1.21 -5.10 -2.19
CA ARG A 42 -1.46 -5.88 -0.98
C ARG A 42 -2.39 -5.16 -0.03
N LEU A 43 -2.19 -3.87 0.16
CA LEU A 43 -3.00 -3.03 1.03
C LEU A 43 -4.45 -2.97 0.53
N PHE A 44 -4.65 -2.90 -0.79
CA PHE A 44 -5.96 -3.00 -1.43
C PHE A 44 -6.63 -4.36 -1.17
N LEU A 45 -5.92 -5.47 -1.34
CA LEU A 45 -6.45 -6.81 -1.11
C LEU A 45 -6.82 -7.06 0.36
N GLU A 46 -5.97 -6.64 1.30
CA GLU A 46 -6.24 -6.76 2.73
C GLU A 46 -7.45 -5.92 3.13
N ILE A 47 -7.59 -4.70 2.60
CA ILE A 47 -8.78 -3.88 2.85
C ILE A 47 -10.04 -4.55 2.29
N ILE A 48 -10.01 -5.09 1.07
CA ILE A 48 -11.15 -5.82 0.50
C ILE A 48 -11.57 -7.01 1.37
N ASN A 49 -10.61 -7.76 1.91
CA ASN A 49 -10.89 -8.91 2.77
C ASN A 49 -11.58 -8.52 4.09
N LEU A 50 -11.45 -7.27 4.52
CA LEU A 50 -12.09 -6.73 5.72
C LEU A 50 -13.49 -6.17 5.45
N LEU A 51 -13.87 -6.02 4.18
CA LEU A 51 -15.20 -5.54 3.81
C LEU A 51 -16.26 -6.61 4.06
N THR A 52 -17.43 -6.18 4.52
CA THR A 52 -18.62 -7.03 4.46
C THR A 52 -19.00 -7.28 2.99
N PRO A 53 -19.75 -8.35 2.69
CA PRO A 53 -20.24 -8.61 1.33
C PRO A 53 -21.01 -7.42 0.72
N GLU A 54 -21.74 -6.67 1.55
CA GLU A 54 -22.48 -5.47 1.15
C GLU A 54 -21.54 -4.31 0.78
N GLN A 55 -20.51 -4.07 1.59
CA GLN A 55 -19.48 -3.05 1.29
C GLN A 55 -18.66 -3.41 0.05
N ALA A 56 -18.31 -4.69 -0.12
CA ALA A 56 -17.58 -5.18 -1.29
C ALA A 56 -18.42 -5.08 -2.58
N ALA A 57 -19.72 -5.38 -2.52
CA ALA A 57 -20.63 -5.21 -3.65
C ALA A 57 -20.73 -3.75 -4.09
N LYS A 58 -20.89 -2.84 -3.12
CA LYS A 58 -20.91 -1.39 -3.36
C LYS A 58 -19.61 -0.87 -4.00
N LEU A 59 -18.46 -1.31 -3.48
CA LEU A 59 -17.15 -0.99 -4.06
C LEU A 59 -17.02 -1.52 -5.51
N THR A 60 -17.50 -2.75 -5.77
CA THR A 60 -17.44 -3.38 -7.10
C THR A 60 -18.30 -2.65 -8.13
N GLU A 61 -19.50 -2.18 -7.74
CA GLU A 61 -20.33 -1.35 -8.59
C GLU A 61 -19.65 0.00 -8.92
N GLU A 62 -19.01 0.61 -7.94
CA GLU A 62 -18.30 1.88 -8.13
C GLU A 62 -17.07 1.74 -9.04
N LEU A 63 -16.29 0.66 -8.88
CA LEU A 63 -15.17 0.31 -9.76
C LEU A 63 -15.60 0.10 -11.21
N ASN A 64 -16.76 -0.53 -11.43
CA ASN A 64 -17.29 -0.80 -12.77
C ASN A 64 -17.88 0.44 -13.47
N ILE A 65 -18.34 1.45 -12.72
CA ILE A 65 -19.10 2.57 -13.29
C ILE A 65 -18.20 3.74 -13.71
N LYS A 66 -17.04 3.95 -13.06
CA LYS A 66 -16.09 5.01 -13.42
C LYS A 66 -14.72 4.61 -12.94
N ASN A 67 -13.84 4.18 -13.85
CA ASN A 67 -12.41 3.92 -13.66
C ASN A 67 -11.79 4.83 -12.55
N PRO A 68 -11.86 4.43 -11.27
CA PRO A 68 -11.73 5.41 -10.21
C PRO A 68 -10.27 5.45 -9.80
N GLU A 69 -9.75 6.67 -9.68
CA GLU A 69 -8.39 6.89 -9.18
C GLU A 69 -8.24 6.23 -7.81
N PRO A 70 -7.18 5.43 -7.57
CA PRO A 70 -6.98 4.70 -6.32
C PRO A 70 -7.12 5.58 -5.08
N ALA A 71 -6.62 6.82 -5.12
CA ALA A 71 -6.74 7.78 -4.02
C ALA A 71 -8.20 8.06 -3.60
N LYS A 72 -9.12 8.18 -4.57
CA LYS A 72 -10.54 8.41 -4.29
C LYS A 72 -11.23 7.18 -3.71
N LEU A 73 -10.81 5.98 -4.12
CA LEU A 73 -11.28 4.74 -3.51
C LEU A 73 -10.83 4.66 -2.04
N PHE A 74 -9.56 4.98 -1.76
CA PHE A 74 -9.01 4.99 -0.41
C PHE A 74 -9.74 5.99 0.51
N GLU A 75 -9.99 7.21 0.03
CA GLU A 75 -10.78 8.20 0.79
C GLU A 75 -12.21 7.71 1.08
N ARG A 76 -12.82 6.98 0.15
CA ARG A 76 -14.17 6.45 0.35
C ARG A 76 -14.20 5.29 1.33
N LEU A 77 -13.24 4.38 1.22
CA LEU A 77 -13.06 3.26 2.15
C LEU A 77 -12.78 3.77 3.57
N ALA A 78 -12.07 4.90 3.71
CA ALA A 78 -11.85 5.55 5.00
C ALA A 78 -13.13 6.05 5.68
N VAL A 79 -14.19 6.33 4.93
CA VAL A 79 -15.49 6.76 5.46
C VAL A 79 -16.36 5.54 5.82
N GLU A 80 -16.29 4.46 5.04
CA GLU A 80 -17.17 3.30 5.17
C GLU A 80 -16.66 2.27 6.18
N ILE A 81 -15.35 2.22 6.43
CA ILE A 81 -14.72 1.24 7.33
C ILE A 81 -14.44 1.88 8.70
N PRO A 82 -15.06 1.39 9.78
CA PRO A 82 -14.72 1.82 11.13
C PRO A 82 -13.24 1.56 11.43
N ASN A 83 -12.56 2.54 12.03
CA ASN A 83 -11.13 2.45 12.37
C ASN A 83 -10.22 2.15 11.15
N PHE A 84 -10.58 2.64 9.96
CA PHE A 84 -9.81 2.44 8.73
C PHE A 84 -8.32 2.72 8.88
N GLN A 85 -7.97 3.87 9.48
CA GLN A 85 -6.56 4.24 9.69
C GLN A 85 -5.81 3.25 10.59
N GLY A 86 -6.46 2.74 11.64
CA GLY A 86 -5.87 1.72 12.52
C GLY A 86 -5.70 0.36 11.82
N LEU A 87 -6.57 0.02 10.88
CA LEU A 87 -6.45 -1.18 10.05
C LEU A 87 -5.30 -1.03 9.04
N VAL A 88 -5.23 0.09 8.34
CA VAL A 88 -4.13 0.40 7.42
C VAL A 88 -2.78 0.35 8.13
N ALA A 89 -2.68 0.95 9.32
CA ALA A 89 -1.45 0.90 10.12
C ALA A 89 -1.03 -0.52 10.52
N GLN A 90 -2.00 -1.37 10.89
CA GLN A 90 -1.72 -2.78 11.20
C GLN A 90 -1.26 -3.56 9.98
N ILE A 91 -1.92 -3.37 8.84
CA ILE A 91 -1.55 -4.00 7.56
C ILE A 91 -0.13 -3.57 7.16
N LEU A 92 0.17 -2.27 7.24
CA LEU A 92 1.51 -1.74 6.94
C LEU A 92 2.58 -2.29 7.89
N THR A 93 2.28 -2.40 9.19
CA THR A 93 3.22 -2.98 10.17
C THR A 93 3.52 -4.45 9.84
N HIS A 94 2.50 -5.22 9.44
CA HIS A 94 2.70 -6.60 9.04
C HIS A 94 3.52 -6.69 7.75
N LEU A 95 3.15 -5.89 6.74
CA LEU A 95 3.85 -5.80 5.46
C LEU A 95 5.31 -5.38 5.62
N HIS A 96 5.61 -4.45 6.52
CA HIS A 96 6.98 -4.00 6.80
C HIS A 96 7.85 -5.19 7.20
N ASN A 97 7.43 -5.96 8.20
CA ASN A 97 8.19 -7.11 8.69
C ASN A 97 8.40 -8.18 7.60
N GLU A 98 7.36 -8.46 6.79
CA GLU A 98 7.46 -9.41 5.68
C GLU A 98 8.42 -8.92 4.59
N LEU A 99 8.28 -7.66 4.15
CA LEU A 99 9.09 -7.07 3.10
C LEU A 99 10.56 -6.95 3.50
N ILE A 100 10.86 -6.56 4.76
CA ILE A 100 12.23 -6.54 5.27
C ILE A 100 12.84 -7.95 5.24
N SER A 101 12.08 -8.96 5.70
CA SER A 101 12.54 -10.35 5.66
C SER A 101 12.82 -10.84 4.24
N ASP A 102 11.87 -10.63 3.32
CA ASP A 102 11.98 -11.04 1.91
C ASP A 102 13.16 -10.36 1.21
N LEU A 103 13.29 -9.04 1.36
CA LEU A 103 14.32 -8.25 0.68
C LEU A 103 15.71 -8.52 1.27
N THR A 104 15.81 -8.83 2.56
CA THR A 104 17.08 -9.22 3.19
C THR A 104 17.50 -10.63 2.80
N ALA A 105 16.55 -11.56 2.64
CA ALA A 105 16.83 -12.92 2.19
C ALA A 105 17.37 -12.97 0.75
N ILE A 106 17.00 -12.02 -0.10
CA ILE A 106 17.56 -11.87 -1.46
C ILE A 106 19.03 -11.43 -1.43
N LYS A 107 19.48 -10.79 -0.33
CA LYS A 107 20.83 -10.24 -0.17
C LYS A 107 21.84 -11.27 0.39
N ALA A 108 21.38 -12.41 0.90
CA ALA A 108 22.17 -13.48 1.53
C ALA A 108 22.56 -14.59 0.54
#